data_AF-A0A2E5P8A3-F1
#
_entry.id   AF-A0A2E5P8A3-F1
#
_cell.length_a   1.000
_cell.length_b   1.000
_cell.length_c   1.000
_cell.angle_alpha   90.00
_cell.angle_beta   90.00
_cell.angle_gamma   90.00
#
_symmetry.space_group_name_H-M   'P 1'
#
loop_
_entity.id
_entity.type
_entity.pdbx_description
1 polymer ?
#
loop_
_entity_poly.entity_id
_entity_poly.type
_entity_poly.pdbx_seq_one_letter_code
_entity_poly.pdbx_strand_id
1 'polypeptide(L)' 'KVCTIACPFGTVNYNADTGKVIKCDLCGGDPKCASTCPTDAITYVDANWTGLDKMRAWAAKTDSGAQAEA' A
#
# COMPACT_ATOMS: atom_id res chain seq x y z
N LYS A 1 15.78 2.84 -2.70
CA LYS A 1 14.79 3.88 -3.10
C LYS A 1 13.87 3.42 -4.24
N VAL A 2 14.27 2.46 -5.08
CA VAL A 2 13.46 1.96 -6.21
C VAL A 2 12.05 1.47 -5.83
N CYS A 3 11.82 1.01 -4.60
CA CYS A 3 10.51 0.61 -4.12
C CYS A 3 9.46 1.73 -4.11
N THR A 4 9.86 3.01 -4.05
CA THR A 4 8.91 4.15 -4.11
C THR A 4 8.34 4.34 -5.52
N ILE A 5 9.13 4.04 -6.56
CA ILE A 5 8.69 4.11 -7.96
C ILE A 5 8.07 2.80 -8.44
N ALA A 6 8.46 1.66 -7.85
CA ALA A 6 7.94 0.35 -8.22
C ALA A 6 6.50 0.13 -7.74
N CYS A 7 6.07 0.80 -6.67
CA CYS A 7 4.69 0.69 -6.21
C CYS A 7 3.77 1.48 -7.14
N PRO A 8 2.87 0.83 -7.91
CA PRO A 8 2.02 1.52 -8.88
C PRO A 8 0.90 2.34 -8.23
N PHE A 9 0.76 2.24 -6.91
CA PHE A 9 -0.20 2.98 -6.11
C PHE A 9 0.43 4.20 -5.40
N GLY A 10 1.75 4.38 -5.49
CA GLY A 10 2.43 5.50 -4.84
C GLY A 10 2.31 5.53 -3.31
N THR A 11 2.08 4.38 -2.66
CA THR A 11 1.84 4.31 -1.20
C THR A 11 3.13 4.19 -0.37
N VAL A 12 4.28 4.09 -1.04
CA VAL A 12 5.60 3.93 -0.43
C VAL A 12 6.33 5.27 -0.49
N ASN A 13 6.63 5.84 0.68
CA ASN A 13 7.19 7.19 0.83
C ASN A 13 8.62 7.16 1.35
N TYR A 14 9.39 8.20 1.09
CA TYR A 14 10.76 8.34 1.60
C TYR A 14 10.80 9.42 2.68
N ASN A 15 11.31 9.07 3.86
CA ASN A 15 11.62 10.03 4.91
C ASN A 15 13.05 10.54 4.68
N ALA A 16 13.18 11.83 4.36
CA ALA A 16 14.46 12.47 4.08
C ALA A 16 15.33 12.60 5.33
N ASP A 17 14.73 12.85 6.49
CA ASP A 17 15.44 13.06 7.76
C ASP A 17 16.13 11.78 8.24
N THR A 18 15.45 10.63 8.14
CA THR A 18 16.00 9.33 8.56
C THR A 18 16.71 8.59 7.44
N GLY A 19 16.56 9.05 6.19
CA GLY A 19 17.05 8.38 5.00
C GLY A 19 16.40 7.02 4.72
N LYS A 20 15.20 6.74 5.27
CA LYS A 20 14.52 5.44 5.19
C LYS A 20 13.21 5.54 4.42
N VAL A 21 12.80 4.41 3.85
CA VAL A 21 11.48 4.28 3.22
C VAL A 21 10.45 3.94 4.31
N ILE A 22 9.28 4.56 4.22
CA ILE A 22 8.15 4.39 5.15
C ILE A 22 6.88 4.05 4.37
N LYS A 23 6.07 3.15 4.93
CA LYS A 23 4.73 2.80 4.42
C LYS A 23 3.84 2.40 5.60
N CYS A 24 2.53 2.32 5.37
CA CYS A 24 1.62 1.73 6.35
C CYS A 24 2.02 0.28 6.67
N ASP A 25 2.16 -0.01 7.96
CA ASP A 25 2.46 -1.32 8.53
C ASP A 25 1.21 -1.99 9.13
N LEU A 26 0.03 -1.43 8.85
CA LEU A 26 -1.26 -1.84 9.40
C LEU A 26 -1.32 -1.74 10.93
N CYS A 27 -0.44 -0.95 11.56
CA CYS A 27 -0.33 -0.84 13.01
C CYS A 27 -0.20 -2.22 13.70
N GLY A 28 0.50 -3.17 13.07
CA GLY A 28 0.64 -4.54 13.58
C GLY A 28 -0.64 -5.38 13.52
N GLY A 29 -1.63 -4.98 12.73
CA GLY A 29 -2.92 -5.68 12.57
C GLY A 29 -4.09 -5.00 13.26
N ASP A 30 -3.86 -3.94 14.04
CA ASP A 30 -4.88 -3.14 14.72
C ASP A 30 -4.87 -1.69 14.20
N PRO A 31 -5.58 -1.40 13.10
CA PRO A 31 -5.50 -0.11 12.41
C PRO A 31 -6.16 1.02 13.23
N LYS A 32 -5.34 1.79 13.93
CA LYS A 32 -5.78 2.96 14.72
C LYS A 32 -6.52 4.02 13.91
N CYS A 33 -6.22 4.14 12.62
CA CYS A 33 -6.90 5.05 11.71
C CYS A 33 -8.38 4.68 11.49
N ALA A 34 -8.70 3.38 11.46
CA ALA A 34 -10.09 2.92 11.38
C ALA A 34 -10.81 3.19 12.71
N SER A 35 -10.20 2.79 13.83
CA SER A 35 -10.79 2.93 15.18
C SER A 35 -11.07 4.37 15.61
N THR A 36 -10.29 5.34 15.09
CA THR A 36 -10.45 6.76 15.44
C THR A 36 -11.42 7.49 14.51
N CYS A 37 -11.82 6.89 13.38
CA CYS A 37 -12.66 7.57 12.38
C CYS A 37 -14.10 7.71 12.90
N PRO A 38 -14.61 8.93 13.17
CA PRO A 38 -15.93 9.11 13.78
C PRO A 38 -17.09 8.95 12.78
N THR A 39 -16.80 8.95 11.47
CA THR A 39 -17.80 8.91 10.40
C THR A 39 -17.85 7.55 9.69
N ASP A 40 -17.08 6.56 10.16
CA ASP A 40 -16.93 5.26 9.52
C ASP A 40 -16.48 5.33 8.04
N ALA A 41 -15.76 6.39 7.66
CA ALA A 41 -15.21 6.53 6.32
C ALA A 41 -14.05 5.55 6.05
N ILE A 42 -13.39 5.10 7.12
CA ILE A 42 -12.34 4.10 7.09
C ILE A 42 -12.83 2.90 7.91
N THR A 43 -12.96 1.75 7.26
CA THR A 43 -13.39 0.51 7.91
C THR A 43 -12.31 -0.56 7.79
N TYR A 44 -12.24 -1.45 8.78
CA TYR A 44 -11.35 -2.61 8.74
C TYR A 44 -12.21 -3.88 8.59
N VAL A 45 -12.23 -4.41 7.38
CA VAL A 45 -13.06 -5.55 6.96
C VAL A 45 -12.21 -6.55 6.18
N ASP A 46 -12.77 -7.73 5.91
CA ASP A 46 -12.11 -8.73 5.08
C ASP A 46 -11.76 -8.14 3.70
N ALA A 47 -10.52 -8.34 3.25
CA ALA A 47 -10.04 -7.71 2.03
C ALA A 47 -10.77 -8.21 0.78
N ASN A 48 -11.36 -9.43 0.80
CA ASN A 48 -12.15 -9.95 -0.32
C ASN A 48 -13.49 -9.20 -0.47
N TRP A 49 -13.95 -8.49 0.55
CA TRP A 49 -15.14 -7.64 0.46
C TRP A 49 -14.83 -6.27 -0.18
N THR A 50 -13.57 -6.02 -0.51
CA THR A 50 -13.09 -4.79 -1.14
C THR A 50 -12.67 -5.03 -2.59
N GLY A 51 -12.12 -4.02 -3.27
CA GLY A 51 -11.57 -4.15 -4.62
C GLY A 51 -10.21 -4.86 -4.72
N LEU A 52 -9.89 -5.80 -3.83
CA LEU A 52 -8.55 -6.42 -3.74
C LEU A 52 -8.11 -7.06 -5.07
N ASP A 53 -8.98 -7.80 -5.75
CA ASP A 53 -8.63 -8.44 -7.02
C ASP A 53 -8.38 -7.43 -8.14
N LYS A 54 -9.11 -6.30 -8.15
CA LYS A 54 -8.84 -5.20 -9.09
C LYS A 54 -7.46 -4.59 -8.83
N MET A 55 -7.10 -4.39 -7.55
CA MET A 55 -5.78 -3.88 -7.18
C MET A 55 -4.68 -4.87 -7.58
N ARG A 56 -4.86 -6.18 -7.34
CA ARG A 56 -3.91 -7.22 -7.78
C ARG A 56 -3.74 -7.23 -9.30
N ALA A 57 -4.84 -7.18 -10.05
CA ALA A 57 -4.80 -7.13 -11.51
C ALA A 57 -4.11 -5.86 -12.04
N TRP A 58 -4.31 -4.70 -11.39
CA TRP A 58 -3.60 -3.47 -11.74
C TRP A 58 -2.10 -3.57 -11.45
N ALA A 59 -1.74 -4.08 -10.27
CA ALA A 59 -0.35 -4.29 -9.90
C ALA A 59 0.37 -5.20 -10.90
N ALA A 60 -0.25 -6.30 -11.31
CA ALA A 60 0.31 -7.19 -12.33
C ALA A 60 0.51 -6.51 -13.70
N LYS A 61 -0.38 -5.59 -14.10
CA LYS A 61 -0.26 -4.84 -15.37
C LYS A 61 0.83 -3.78 -15.36
N THR A 62 1.13 -3.23 -14.18
CA THR A 62 2.02 -2.08 -14.01
C THR A 62 3.37 -2.46 -13.43
N ASP A 63 3.55 -3.73 -13.07
CA ASP A 63 4.82 -4.26 -12.64
C ASP A 63 5.86 -4.14 -13.75
N SER A 64 6.68 -3.09 -13.64
CA SER A 64 7.81 -2.86 -14.55
C SER A 64 8.92 -3.89 -14.34
N GLY A 65 8.87 -4.67 -13.25
CA GLY A 65 9.80 -5.76 -12.95
C GLY A 65 9.68 -6.96 -13.91
N ALA A 66 8.51 -7.18 -14.52
CA ALA A 66 8.35 -8.21 -15.56
C ALA A 66 9.08 -7.89 -16.87
N GLN A 67 9.54 -6.64 -17.08
CA GLN A 67 10.34 -6.25 -18.25
C GLN A 67 11.85 -6.31 -17.99
N ALA A 68 12.26 -6.56 -16.75
CA ALA A 68 13.65 -6.69 -16.34
C ALA A 68 13.93 -8.15 -15.96
N GLU A 69 13.78 -9.05 -16.94
CA GLU A 69 14.40 -10.37 -16.86
C GLU A 69 15.92 -10.20 -17.03
N ALA A 70 16.67 -10.68 -16.05
CA ALA A 70 18.12 -10.87 -16.11
C ALA A 70 18.43 -12.29 -16.61
#